data_AF-A0A3M5EJQ3-F1
#
_entry.id   AF-A0A3M5EJQ3-F1
#
_cell.length_a   1.000
_cell.length_b   1.000
_cell.length_c   1.000
_cell.angle_alpha   90.00
_cell.angle_beta   90.00
_cell.angle_gamma   90.00
#
_symmetry.space_group_name_H-M   'P 1'
#
loop_
_entity.id
_entity.type
_entity.pdbx_description
1 polymer ?
#
loop_
_entity_poly.entity_id
_entity_poly.type
_entity_poly.pdbx_seq_one_letter_code
_entity_poly.pdbx_strand_id
1 'polypeptide(L)'
;ELFAPQIHQSRLDSWPRHYPWIEAAGYEYFRSRLAQARRDVEHGLRITLEHYRTREAQERMLDILQFKLDVLWSMLDAMSMAYELERPPYHTVTRERVWHRGLAS
;
A
#
# COMPACT_ATOMS: atom_id res chain seq x y z
N GLU A 1 2.92 -7.77 6.96
CA GLU A 1 3.25 -6.35 6.72
C GLU A 1 4.75 -6.07 6.79
N LEU A 2 5.58 -7.05 6.37
CA LEU A 2 7.03 -7.05 6.59
C LEU A 2 7.75 -5.78 6.11
N PHE A 3 7.23 -5.15 5.06
CA PHE A 3 7.85 -4.00 4.39
C PHE A 3 7.25 -2.64 4.81
N ALA A 4 6.15 -2.63 5.57
CA ALA A 4 5.42 -1.41 5.91
C ALA A 4 6.23 -0.43 6.80
N PRO A 5 7.02 -0.88 7.79
CA PRO A 5 7.77 0.05 8.64
C PRO A 5 8.76 0.92 7.86
N GLN A 6 9.49 0.34 6.90
CA GLN A 6 10.50 1.05 6.14
C GLN A 6 9.91 2.18 5.30
N ILE A 7 8.79 1.93 4.61
CA ILE A 7 8.14 2.96 3.79
C ILE A 7 7.48 4.05 4.64
N HIS A 8 6.95 3.73 5.82
CA HIS A 8 6.44 4.73 6.75
C HIS A 8 7.55 5.63 7.32
N GLN A 9 8.69 5.03 7.70
CA GLN A 9 9.86 5.79 8.15
C GLN A 9 10.38 6.73 7.05
N SER A 10 10.52 6.23 5.82
CA SER A 10 10.96 7.04 4.68
C SER A 10 10.10 8.29 4.47
N ARG A 11 8.77 8.18 4.63
CA ARG A 11 7.87 9.35 4.55
C ARG A 11 8.10 10.34 5.69
N LEU A 12 8.26 9.86 6.92
CA LEU A 12 8.54 10.72 8.08
C LEU A 12 9.87 11.49 7.93
N ASP A 13 10.87 10.89 7.30
CA ASP A 13 12.20 11.48 7.12
C ASP A 13 12.28 12.49 5.95
N SER A 14 11.42 12.32 4.94
CA SER A 14 11.51 13.07 3.67
C SER A 14 10.40 14.10 3.50
N TRP A 15 9.15 13.79 3.88
CA TRP A 15 8.00 14.65 3.58
C TRP A 15 8.06 16.02 4.25
N PRO A 16 8.49 16.17 5.53
CA PRO A 16 8.61 17.50 6.13
C PRO A 16 9.55 18.45 5.38
N ARG A 17 10.55 17.91 4.67
CA ARG A 17 11.50 18.69 3.87
C ARG A 17 10.96 19.05 2.49
N HIS A 18 10.27 18.12 1.83
CA HIS A 18 9.79 18.31 0.46
C HIS A 18 8.39 18.93 0.37
N TYR A 19 7.56 18.73 1.40
CA TYR A 19 6.16 19.16 1.45
C TYR A 19 5.86 19.84 2.79
N PRO A 20 6.48 21.01 3.07
CA PRO A 20 6.40 21.67 4.38
C PRO A 20 5.00 22.22 4.72
N TRP A 21 4.09 22.24 3.74
CA TRP A 21 2.70 22.65 3.91
C TRP A 21 1.81 21.56 4.51
N ILE A 22 2.30 20.31 4.64
CA ILE A 22 1.57 19.23 5.32
C ILE A 22 1.65 19.47 6.83
N GLU A 23 0.49 19.55 7.49
CA GLU A 23 0.42 19.73 8.94
C GLU A 23 1.03 18.55 9.71
N ALA A 24 1.65 18.84 10.85
CA ALA A 24 2.34 17.84 11.66
C ALA A 24 1.43 16.68 12.13
N ALA A 25 0.13 16.96 12.33
CA ALA A 25 -0.88 15.96 12.67
C ALA A 25 -1.09 14.93 11.54
N GLY A 26 -0.86 15.32 10.28
CA GLY A 26 -0.92 14.41 9.12
C GLY A 26 0.08 13.26 9.16
N TYR A 27 1.12 13.34 10.02
CA TYR A 27 2.13 12.29 10.17
C TYR A 27 1.81 11.27 11.27
N GLU A 28 0.78 11.50 12.10
CA GLU A 28 0.45 10.62 13.23
C GLU A 28 0.09 9.20 12.78
N TYR A 29 -0.58 9.07 11.64
CA TYR A 29 -0.87 7.76 11.05
C TYR A 29 0.42 6.97 10.77
N PHE A 30 1.43 7.58 10.15
CA PHE A 30 2.69 6.87 9.87
C PHE A 30 3.44 6.49 11.15
N ARG A 31 3.45 7.36 12.16
CA ARG A 31 4.08 7.08 13.46
C ARG A 31 3.41 5.91 14.19
N SER A 32 2.08 5.89 14.24
CA SER A 32 1.35 4.80 14.91
C SER A 32 1.54 3.46 14.20
N ARG A 33 1.56 3.45 12.86
CA ARG A 33 1.78 2.24 12.06
C ARG A 33 3.19 1.65 12.23
N LEU A 34 4.22 2.44 12.50
CA LEU A 34 5.56 1.92 12.80
C LEU A 34 5.57 0.96 14.01
N ALA A 35 4.85 1.32 15.08
CA ALA A 35 4.77 0.51 16.29
C ALA A 35 3.86 -0.71 16.11
N GLN A 36 2.74 -0.56 15.40
CA GLN A 36 1.78 -1.63 15.14
C GLN A 36 2.35 -2.69 14.20
N ALA A 37 2.89 -2.27 13.06
CA ALA A 37 3.34 -3.18 12.00
C ALA A 37 4.45 -4.14 12.48
N ARG A 38 5.32 -3.74 13.42
CA ARG A 38 6.31 -4.65 14.01
C ARG A 38 5.66 -5.84 14.72
N ARG A 39 4.64 -5.57 15.55
CA ARG A 39 3.91 -6.64 16.28
C ARG A 39 3.10 -7.52 15.33
N ASP A 40 2.43 -6.90 14.35
CA ASP A 40 1.60 -7.61 13.37
C ASP A 40 2.46 -8.55 12.50
N VAL A 41 3.69 -8.12 12.17
CA VAL A 41 4.68 -8.91 11.43
C VAL A 41 5.17 -10.12 12.23
N GLU A 42 5.57 -9.93 13.48
CA GLU A 42 6.06 -11.03 14.32
C GLU A 42 5.01 -12.13 14.46
N HIS A 43 3.76 -11.73 14.74
CA HIS A 43 2.65 -12.66 14.86
C HIS A 43 2.33 -13.36 13.52
N GLY A 44 2.23 -12.60 12.42
CA GLY A 44 1.90 -13.15 11.11
C GLY A 44 2.99 -14.08 10.57
N LEU A 45 4.27 -13.76 10.81
CA LEU A 45 5.38 -14.60 10.39
C LEU A 45 5.38 -15.93 11.16
N ARG A 46 5.16 -15.89 12.47
CA ARG A 46 5.07 -17.10 13.29
C ARG A 46 3.97 -18.04 12.79
N ILE A 47 2.76 -17.53 12.57
CA ILE A 47 1.64 -18.34 12.03
C ILE A 47 2.00 -18.93 10.66
N THR A 48 2.60 -18.13 9.78
CA THR A 48 2.99 -18.57 8.45
C THR A 48 3.98 -19.74 8.53
N LEU A 49 5.01 -19.62 9.35
CA LEU A 49 6.02 -20.67 9.54
C LEU A 49 5.46 -21.91 10.24
N GLU A 50 4.50 -21.74 11.16
CA GLU A 50 3.81 -22.86 11.83
C GLU A 50 2.90 -23.64 10.87
N HIS A 51 2.25 -22.98 9.91
CA HIS A 51 1.23 -23.56 9.02
C HIS A 51 1.80 -24.14 7.71
N TYR A 52 2.73 -23.45 7.04
CA TYR A 52 3.23 -23.84 5.71
C TYR A 52 4.52 -24.68 5.83
N ARG A 53 4.37 -25.96 6.17
CA ARG A 53 5.50 -26.87 6.49
C ARG A 53 6.04 -27.71 5.33
N THR A 54 5.31 -27.83 4.22
CA THR A 54 5.78 -28.55 3.03
C THR A 54 6.25 -27.56 1.97
N ARG A 55 7.07 -28.04 1.03
CA ARG A 55 7.57 -27.22 -0.08
C ARG A 55 6.42 -26.65 -0.91
N GLU A 56 5.45 -27.49 -1.25
CA GLU A 56 4.28 -27.11 -2.06
C GLU A 56 3.45 -26.03 -1.34
N ALA A 57 3.30 -26.17 -0.02
CA ALA A 57 2.59 -25.19 0.80
C ALA A 57 3.35 -23.85 0.85
N GLN A 58 4.68 -23.89 0.97
CA GLN A 58 5.53 -22.69 0.96
C GLN A 58 5.48 -21.97 -0.39
N GLU A 59 5.56 -22.71 -1.50
CA GLU A 59 5.42 -22.16 -2.85
C GLU A 59 4.08 -21.43 -3.01
N ARG A 60 2.97 -22.06 -2.58
CA ARG A 60 1.66 -21.41 -2.59
C ARG A 60 1.60 -20.13 -1.74
N MET A 61 2.25 -20.12 -0.57
CA MET A 61 2.28 -18.93 0.28
C MET A 61 3.08 -17.79 -0.36
N LEU A 62 4.15 -18.11 -1.08
CA LEU A 62 4.90 -17.12 -1.86
C LEU A 62 4.04 -16.54 -2.98
N ASP A 63 3.23 -17.35 -3.67
CA ASP A 63 2.28 -16.85 -4.67
C ASP A 63 1.22 -15.91 -4.07
N ILE A 64 0.72 -16.22 -2.87
CA ILE A 64 -0.20 -15.34 -2.14
C ILE A 64 0.48 -14.02 -1.77
N LEU A 65 1.75 -14.07 -1.34
CA LEU A 65 2.53 -12.86 -1.07
C LEU A 65 2.76 -12.04 -2.34
N GLN A 66 3.06 -12.69 -3.47
CA GLN A 66 3.21 -12.04 -4.76
C GLN A 66 1.91 -11.35 -5.19
N PHE A 67 0.78 -12.04 -5.11
CA PHE A 67 -0.54 -11.44 -5.39
C PHE A 67 -0.78 -10.18 -4.55
N LYS A 68 -0.42 -10.20 -3.25
CA LYS A 68 -0.54 -9.02 -2.39
C LYS A 68 0.34 -7.86 -2.88
N LEU A 69 1.53 -8.14 -3.40
CA LEU A 69 2.41 -7.12 -3.97
C LEU A 69 1.83 -6.56 -5.28
N ASP A 70 1.28 -7.42 -6.15
CA ASP A 70 0.66 -7.02 -7.42
C ASP A 70 -0.54 -6.09 -7.20
N VAL A 71 -1.35 -6.35 -6.17
CA VAL A 71 -2.46 -5.45 -5.77
C VAL A 71 -1.94 -4.07 -5.38
N LEU A 72 -0.90 -4.00 -4.53
CA LEU A 72 -0.31 -2.72 -4.10
C LEU A 72 0.31 -1.97 -5.29
N TRP A 73 0.93 -2.69 -6.21
CA TRP A 73 1.52 -2.11 -7.41
C TRP A 73 0.44 -1.54 -8.35
N SER A 74 -0.63 -2.29 -8.57
CA SER A 74 -1.75 -1.88 -9.42
C SER A 74 -2.44 -0.61 -8.90
N MET A 75 -2.49 -0.39 -7.58
CA MET A 75 -2.97 0.86 -6.99
C MET A 75 -2.10 2.06 -7.41
N LEU A 76 -0.78 1.89 -7.42
CA LEU A 76 0.15 2.94 -7.83
C LEU A 76 0.13 3.15 -9.35
N ASP A 77 -0.06 2.09 -10.14
CA ASP A 77 -0.24 2.21 -11.60
C ASP A 77 -1.47 3.04 -11.93
N ALA A 78 -2.59 2.80 -11.24
CA ALA A 78 -3.82 3.57 -11.42
C ALA A 78 -3.63 5.06 -11.06
N MET A 79 -2.93 5.35 -9.96
CA MET A 79 -2.59 6.74 -9.59
C MET A 79 -1.66 7.39 -10.61
N SER A 80 -0.65 6.66 -11.10
CA SER A 80 0.31 7.16 -12.09
C SER A 80 -0.39 7.50 -13.40
N MET A 81 -1.26 6.61 -13.88
CA MET A 81 -2.08 6.86 -15.07
C MET A 81 -2.93 8.12 -14.92
N ALA A 82 -3.58 8.32 -13.77
CA ALA A 82 -4.50 9.43 -13.57
C ALA A 82 -3.81 10.78 -13.32
N TYR A 83 -2.72 10.80 -12.52
CA TYR A 83 -2.16 12.03 -11.97
C TYR A 83 -0.78 12.40 -12.50
N GLU A 84 0.00 11.44 -13.02
CA GLU A 84 1.32 11.71 -13.61
C GLU A 84 1.27 11.73 -15.14
N LEU A 85 0.49 10.81 -15.73
CA LEU A 85 0.40 10.68 -17.20
C LEU A 85 -0.78 11.43 -17.82
N GLU A 86 -1.64 12.06 -17.01
CA GLU A 86 -2.87 12.74 -17.45
C GLU A 86 -3.81 11.83 -18.28
N ARG A 87 -3.84 10.54 -17.96
CA ARG A 87 -4.67 9.51 -18.59
C ARG A 87 -5.64 8.85 -17.62
N PRO A 88 -6.50 9.63 -16.91
CA PRO A 88 -7.56 9.05 -16.11
C PRO A 88 -8.57 8.28 -16.99
N PRO A 89 -9.46 7.46 -16.40
CA PRO A 89 -10.49 6.76 -17.16
C PRO A 89 -11.29 7.73 -18.07
N TYR A 90 -11.47 7.33 -19.32
CA TYR A 90 -12.20 8.10 -20.35
C TYR A 90 -11.59 9.45 -20.75
N HIS A 91 -10.31 9.71 -20.47
CA HIS A 91 -9.64 10.97 -20.80
C HIS A 91 -9.70 11.39 -22.29
N THR A 92 -9.89 10.44 -23.21
CA THR A 92 -10.04 10.71 -24.65
C THR A 92 -11.46 11.13 -25.04
N VAL A 93 -12.44 10.94 -24.17
CA VAL A 93 -13.88 11.18 -24.43
C VAL A 93 -14.41 12.34 -23.59
N THR A 94 -13.99 12.45 -22.32
CA THR A 94 -14.46 13.49 -21.40
C THR A 94 -13.38 13.90 -20.40
N ARG A 95 -13.50 15.14 -19.90
CA ARG A 95 -12.72 15.65 -18.75
C ARG A 95 -13.45 15.45 -17.42
N GLU A 96 -14.69 15.01 -17.45
CA GLU A 96 -15.50 14.75 -16.26
C GLU A 96 -15.11 13.43 -15.58
N ARG A 97 -15.29 13.36 -14.26
CA ARG A 97 -15.01 12.16 -13.46
C ARG A 97 -16.19 11.17 -13.52
N VAL A 98 -16.26 10.39 -14.59
CA VAL A 98 -17.42 9.54 -14.97
C VAL A 98 -17.30 8.05 -14.59
N TRP A 99 -16.49 7.69 -13.59
CA TRP A 99 -16.40 6.31 -13.08
C TRP A 99 -17.40 6.02 -11.97
N HIS A 100 -17.76 4.75 -11.80
CA HIS A 100 -18.64 4.29 -10.72
C HIS A 100 -18.02 4.58 -9.34
N ARG A 101 -18.82 5.11 -8.40
CA ARG A 101 -18.36 5.54 -7.07
C ARG A 101 -18.75 4.59 -5.93
N GLY A 102 -19.24 3.40 -6.26
CA GLY A 102 -19.86 2.49 -5.29
C GLY A 102 -21.38 2.63 -5.28
N LEU A 103 -22.05 1.69 -4.62
CA LEU A 103 -23.46 1.86 -4.23
C LEU A 103 -23.46 2.93 -3.13
N ALA A 104 -24.01 4.11 -3.43
CA ALA A 104 -24.21 5.13 -2.40
C ALA A 104 -25.07 4.53 -1.27
N SER A 105 -24.56 4.56 -0.04
CA SER A 105 -25.33 4.40 1.20
C SER A 105 -25.55 5.75 1.83
#